data_AF-A0A8J7GSK1-F1
#
_entry.id   AF-A0A8J7GSK1-F1
#
_cell.length_a   1.000
_cell.length_b   1.000
_cell.length_c   1.000
_cell.angle_alpha   90.00
_cell.angle_beta   90.00
_cell.angle_gamma   90.00
#
_symmetry.space_group_name_H-M   'P 1'
#
loop_
_entity.id
_entity.type
_entity.pdbx_description
1 polymer ?
#
loop_
_entity_poly.entity_id
_entity_poly.type
_entity_poly.pdbx_seq_one_letter_code
_entity_poly.pdbx_strand_id
1 'polypeptide(L)' 'MDKKTSQEVVRALLALGFTQKDLEKDTGVKQPSISRILTGKNGDPRISTVRALEQFYLAQIATATTKAK' A
#
# COMPACT_ATOMS: atom_id res chain seq x y z
N MET A 1 15.89 -0.74 -10.68
CA MET A 1 14.49 -1.03 -10.29
C MET A 1 13.98 0.19 -9.55
N ASP A 2 13.14 0.99 -10.19
CA ASP A 2 12.60 2.23 -9.63
C ASP A 2 11.85 1.93 -8.33
N LYS A 3 12.35 2.47 -7.23
CA LYS A 3 11.79 2.28 -5.90
C LYS A 3 10.51 3.10 -5.80
N LYS A 4 9.34 2.44 -5.83
CA LYS A 4 8.06 3.12 -5.64
C LYS A 4 8.04 3.81 -4.28
N THR A 5 7.60 5.05 -4.25
CA THR A 5 7.31 5.77 -3.01
C THR A 5 6.13 5.14 -2.29
N SER A 6 6.01 5.37 -0.98
CA SER A 6 4.87 4.88 -0.20
C SER A 6 3.53 5.36 -0.76
N GLN A 7 3.50 6.57 -1.34
CA GLN A 7 2.32 7.12 -1.99
C GLN A 7 1.94 6.36 -3.26
N GLU A 8 2.92 5.97 -4.08
CA GLU A 8 2.68 5.16 -5.27
C GLU A 8 2.22 3.74 -4.93
N VAL A 9 2.77 3.14 -3.87
CA VAL A 9 2.33 1.82 -3.38
C VAL A 9 0.86 1.88 -2.97
N VAL A 10 0.47 2.87 -2.16
CA VAL A 10 -0.93 3.02 -1.75
C VAL A 10 -1.84 3.26 -2.96
N ARG A 11 -1.44 4.12 -3.91
CA ARG A 11 -2.22 4.34 -5.14
C ARG A 11 -2.39 3.08 -5.97
N ALA A 12 -1.35 2.27 -6.10
CA ALA A 12 -1.42 1.02 -6.83
C ALA A 12 -2.37 0.03 -6.15
N LEU A 13 -2.35 -0.05 -4.82
CA LEU A 13 -3.30 -0.85 -4.04
C LEU A 13 -4.75 -0.37 -4.23
N LEU A 14 -5.00 0.95 -4.24
CA LEU A 14 -6.33 1.48 -4.56
C LEU A 14 -6.77 1.13 -5.99
N ALA A 15 -5.84 1.16 -6.96
CA ALA A 15 -6.11 0.79 -8.34
C ALA A 15 -6.41 -0.71 -8.51
N LEU A 16 -5.94 -1.56 -7.59
CA LEU A 16 -6.31 -2.98 -7.51
C LEU A 16 -7.70 -3.22 -6.90
N GLY A 17 -8.40 -2.15 -6.49
CA GLY A 17 -9.77 -2.20 -5.95
C GLY A 17 -9.86 -2.24 -4.42
N PHE A 18 -8.74 -2.15 -3.70
CA PHE A 18 -8.77 -2.08 -2.23
C PHE A 18 -9.23 -0.69 -1.76
N THR A 19 -10.03 -0.65 -0.71
CA THR A 19 -10.33 0.60 0.00
C THR A 19 -9.30 0.86 1.09
N GLN A 20 -9.23 2.10 1.60
CA GLN A 20 -8.35 2.40 2.74
C GLN A 20 -8.73 1.61 4.01
N LYS A 21 -9.99 1.19 4.15
CA LYS A 21 -10.43 0.34 5.26
C LYS A 21 -9.93 -1.08 5.11
N ASP A 22 -9.91 -1.62 3.89
CA ASP A 22 -9.35 -2.94 3.60
C ASP A 22 -7.85 -2.94 3.88
N LEU A 23 -7.14 -1.91 3.43
CA LEU A 23 -5.73 -1.74 3.72
C LEU A 23 -5.44 -1.66 5.22
N GLU A 24 -6.28 -1.00 6.02
CA GLU A 24 -6.13 -1.02 7.48
C GLU A 24 -6.30 -2.43 8.05
N LYS A 25 -7.33 -3.15 7.60
CA LYS A 25 -7.62 -4.50 8.06
C LYS A 25 -6.49 -5.48 7.71
N ASP A 26 -5.96 -5.40 6.48
CA ASP A 26 -5.02 -6.38 5.94
C ASP A 26 -3.55 -6.05 6.27
N THR A 27 -3.22 -4.78 6.46
CA THR A 27 -1.83 -4.34 6.74
C THR A 27 -1.62 -3.87 8.18
N GLY A 28 -2.69 -3.65 8.95
CA GLY A 28 -2.64 -3.04 10.28
C GLY A 28 -2.34 -1.53 10.27
N VAL A 29 -2.12 -0.93 9.10
CA VAL A 29 -1.87 0.51 8.98
C VAL A 29 -3.18 1.27 9.06
N LYS A 30 -3.33 2.09 10.10
CA LYS A 30 -4.55 2.89 10.32
C LYS A 30 -4.93 3.76 9.12
N GLN A 31 -6.21 3.80 8.79
CA GLN A 31 -6.77 4.58 7.68
C GLN A 31 -6.38 6.07 7.70
N PRO A 32 -6.32 6.76 8.86
CA PRO A 32 -5.77 8.12 8.93
C PRO A 32 -4.30 8.22 8.49
N SER A 33 -3.49 7.20 8.76
CA SER A 33 -2.10 7.14 8.29
C SER A 33 -2.04 6.95 6.78
N ILE A 34 -2.87 6.08 6.22
CA ILE A 34 -3.02 5.87 4.77
C ILE A 34 -3.47 7.17 4.09
N SER A 35 -4.45 7.86 4.66
CA SER A 35 -4.92 9.15 4.18
C SER A 35 -3.79 10.20 4.16
N ARG A 36 -2.99 10.28 5.24
CA ARG A 36 -1.82 11.18 5.27
C ARG A 36 -0.80 10.85 4.19
N ILE A 37 -0.49 9.57 3.98
CA ILE A 37 0.41 9.11 2.90
C ILE A 37 -0.10 9.58 1.53
N LEU A 38 -1.40 9.44 1.26
CA LEU A 38 -2.00 9.86 0.00
C LEU A 38 -1.91 11.36 -0.24
N THR A 39 -2.10 12.16 0.81
CA THR A 39 -2.05 13.62 0.74
C THR A 39 -0.64 14.19 0.68
N GLY A 40 0.39 13.41 1.04
CA GLY A 40 1.77 13.90 1.17
C GLY A 40 1.97 14.97 2.25
N LYS A 41 0.96 15.21 3.10
CA LYS A 41 0.93 16.36 4.03
C LYS A 41 1.75 16.19 5.31
N ASN A 42 2.33 15.04 5.57
CA ASN A 42 3.20 14.83 6.73
C ASN A 42 4.43 14.01 6.32
N GLY A 43 5.58 14.40 6.89
CA GLY A 43 6.91 13.81 6.63
C GLY A 43 6.93 12.28 6.69
N ASP A 44 7.97 11.74 6.07
CA ASP A 44 8.13 10.32 5.72
C ASP A 44 7.39 9.35 6.66
N PRO A 45 6.49 8.50 6.13
CA PRO A 45 5.79 7.51 6.93
C PRO A 45 6.79 6.64 7.68
N ARG A 46 6.41 6.16 8.87
CA ARG A 46 7.26 5.24 9.63
C ARG A 46 7.68 4.07 8.74
N ILE A 47 8.94 3.65 8.83
CA ILE A 47 9.48 2.53 8.03
C ILE A 47 8.61 1.27 8.16
N SER A 48 8.06 1.00 9.34
CA SER A 48 7.13 -0.11 9.56
C SER A 48 5.85 0.00 8.73
N THR A 49 5.28 1.20 8.60
CA THR A 49 4.13 1.49 7.74
C THR A 49 4.47 1.28 6.27
N VAL A 50 5.63 1.77 5.83
CA VAL A 50 6.09 1.60 4.45
C VAL A 50 6.23 0.11 4.12
N ARG A 51 6.93 -0.65 4.97
CA ARG A 51 7.14 -2.09 4.78
C ARG A 51 5.83 -2.88 4.75
N ALA A 52 4.89 -2.59 5.65
CA ALA A 52 3.61 -3.30 5.68
C ALA A 52 2.83 -3.12 4.37
N LEU A 53 2.78 -1.90 3.84
CA LEU A 53 2.11 -1.58 2.57
C LEU A 53 2.85 -2.19 1.37
N GLU A 54 4.19 -2.13 1.35
CA GLU A 54 5.01 -2.74 0.30
C GLU A 54 4.84 -4.27 0.26
N GLN A 55 4.91 -4.95 1.41
CA GLN A 55 4.74 -6.39 1.48
C GLN A 55 3.35 -6.82 1.01
N PHE A 56 2.31 -6.07 1.42
CA PHE A 56 0.96 -6.34 0.95
C PHE A 56 0.83 -6.16 -0.56
N TYR A 57 1.35 -5.06 -1.11
CA TYR A 57 1.36 -4.84 -2.56
C TYR A 57 2.10 -5.94 -3.33
N LEU A 58 3.28 -6.34 -2.86
CA LEU A 58 4.05 -7.43 -3.46
C LEU A 58 3.29 -8.77 -3.44
N ALA A 59 2.58 -9.06 -2.34
CA ALA A 59 1.73 -10.24 -2.26
C ALA A 59 0.58 -10.18 -3.29
N GLN A 60 -0.10 -9.03 -3.40
CA GLN A 60 -1.21 -8.88 -4.36
C GLN A 60 -0.75 -9.02 -5.82
N ILE A 61 0.36 -8.39 -6.21
CA ILE A 61 0.87 -8.55 -7.59
C ILE A 61 1.36 -9.97 -7.88
N ALA A 62 1.94 -10.67 -6.90
CA ALA A 62 2.36 -12.06 -7.05
C ALA A 62 1.16 -12.98 -7.28
N THR A 63 0.05 -12.77 -6.55
CA THR A 63 -1.20 -13.51 -6.75
C THR A 63 -1.89 -13.18 -8.09
N ALA A 64 -1.82 -11.92 -8.53
CA ALA A 64 -2.38 -11.51 -9.81
C ALA A 64 -1.65 -12.18 -11.00
N THR A 65 -0.33 -12.38 -10.90
CA THR A 65 0.45 -13.08 -11.94
C THR A 65 0.23 -14.59 -11.97
N THR A 66 -0.26 -15.21 -10.88
CA THR A 66 -0.53 -16.66 -10.83
C THR A 66 -1.91 -17.05 -11.34
N LYS A 67 -2.82 -16.09 -11.55
CA LYS A 67 -4.16 -16.33 -12.13
C LYS A 67 -4.17 -16.40 -13.66
N ALA A 68 -3.00 -16.50 -14.28
CA ALA A 68 -2.79 -16.73 -15.71
C ALA A 68 -2.04 -18.06 -15.91
N LYS A 69 -2.67 -19.18 -15.57
CA LYS A 69 -2.32 -20.50 -16.14
C LYS A 69 -3.51 -21.44 -16.07
#